data_AF-A0A7C5D9I8-F1
#
_entry.id   AF-A0A7C5D9I8-F1
#
_cell.length_a   1.000
_cell.length_b   1.000
_cell.length_c   1.000
_cell.angle_alpha   90.00
_cell.angle_beta   90.00
_cell.angle_gamma   90.00
#
_symmetry.space_group_name_H-M   'P 1'
#
loop_
_entity.id
_entity.type
_entity.pdbx_description
1 polymer ?
#
loop_
_entity_poly.entity_id
_entity_poly.type
_entity_poly.pdbx_seq_one_letter_code
_entity_poly.pdbx_strand_id
1 'polypeptide(L)'
;MPDNKVDIINGISRRLMELNEEGKNVVILIDEANMLKSKEIMEELRGILNIEPENTHLLTFVLFGLKELENSLKLDMPLYERIAVKCTLNPMDFKSTMGYIKYRLKVAGKETPLFDEKAVELIYKYSKGKPRLINILCDNAMLEGFLTKKEIIDEKIVKQVLEDFGMGS
;
A
#
# COMPACT_ATOMS: atom_id res chain seq x y z
N MET A 1 -36.92 -1.07 -1.75
CA MET A 1 -35.88 -1.95 -2.32
C MET A 1 -35.16 -2.78 -1.24
N PRO A 2 -35.83 -3.68 -0.48
CA PRO A 2 -35.17 -4.63 0.40
C PRO A 2 -34.88 -6.00 -0.25
N ASP A 3 -35.65 -6.42 -1.26
CA ASP A 3 -35.54 -7.78 -1.85
C ASP A 3 -34.19 -8.05 -2.53
N ASN A 4 -33.61 -7.05 -3.19
CA ASN A 4 -32.36 -7.23 -3.95
C ASN A 4 -31.13 -7.50 -3.06
N LYS A 5 -31.12 -7.01 -1.81
CA LYS A 5 -29.96 -7.16 -0.91
C LYS A 5 -29.84 -8.58 -0.36
N VAL A 6 -30.97 -9.18 -0.03
CA VAL A 6 -31.04 -10.58 0.41
C VAL A 6 -30.64 -11.51 -0.73
N ASP A 7 -31.09 -11.23 -1.94
CA ASP A 7 -30.73 -12.01 -3.13
C ASP A 7 -29.22 -11.91 -3.44
N ILE A 8 -28.62 -10.72 -3.32
CA ILE A 8 -27.17 -10.54 -3.48
C ILE A 8 -26.40 -11.34 -2.43
N ILE A 9 -26.78 -11.25 -1.15
CA ILE A 9 -26.10 -12.00 -0.08
C ILE A 9 -26.21 -13.49 -0.33
N ASN A 10 -27.40 -14.00 -0.68
CA ASN A 10 -27.60 -15.41 -0.99
C ASN A 10 -26.77 -15.86 -2.22
N GLY A 11 -26.66 -15.00 -3.23
CA GLY A 11 -25.80 -15.23 -4.39
C GLY A 11 -24.32 -15.32 -4.01
N ILE A 12 -23.84 -14.40 -3.17
CA ILE A 12 -22.47 -14.42 -2.63
C ILE A 12 -22.24 -15.70 -1.84
N SER A 13 -23.13 -16.05 -0.91
CA SER A 13 -23.02 -17.27 -0.09
C SER A 13 -22.88 -18.53 -0.93
N ARG A 14 -23.77 -18.68 -1.94
CA ARG A 14 -23.73 -19.82 -2.85
C ARG A 14 -22.39 -19.89 -3.58
N ARG A 15 -21.91 -18.75 -4.10
CA ARG A 15 -20.65 -18.72 -4.84
C ARG A 15 -19.43 -19.02 -3.96
N LEU A 16 -19.43 -18.53 -2.72
CA LEU A 16 -18.37 -18.83 -1.75
C LEU A 16 -18.32 -20.32 -1.42
N MET A 17 -19.48 -20.98 -1.28
CA MET A 17 -19.57 -22.43 -1.05
C MET A 17 -19.03 -23.22 -2.24
N GLU A 18 -19.45 -22.90 -3.47
CA GLU A 18 -18.94 -23.54 -4.70
C GLU A 18 -17.41 -23.43 -4.81
N LEU A 19 -16.86 -22.24 -4.55
CA LEU A 19 -15.41 -22.02 -4.60
C LEU A 19 -14.66 -22.82 -3.52
N ASN A 20 -15.24 -22.94 -2.34
CA ASN A 20 -14.69 -23.75 -1.27
C ASN A 20 -14.72 -25.25 -1.58
N GLU A 21 -15.79 -25.75 -2.21
CA GLU A 21 -15.86 -27.14 -2.73
C GLU A 21 -14.78 -27.41 -3.80
N GLU A 22 -14.43 -26.39 -4.60
CA GLU A 22 -13.30 -26.43 -5.52
C GLU A 22 -11.92 -26.29 -4.83
N GLY A 23 -11.87 -26.17 -3.50
CA GLY A 23 -10.64 -25.98 -2.72
C GLY A 23 -10.00 -24.59 -2.88
N LYS A 24 -10.76 -23.59 -3.30
CA LYS A 24 -10.30 -22.21 -3.50
C LYS A 24 -10.70 -21.32 -2.33
N ASN A 25 -9.72 -20.57 -1.82
CA ASN A 25 -9.97 -19.53 -0.83
C ASN A 25 -10.28 -18.20 -1.50
N VAL A 26 -11.35 -17.53 -1.06
CA VAL A 26 -11.70 -16.20 -1.58
C VAL A 26 -11.06 -15.12 -0.73
N VAL A 27 -10.39 -14.17 -1.41
CA VAL A 27 -9.79 -13.00 -0.77
C VAL A 27 -10.39 -11.75 -1.39
N ILE A 28 -10.97 -10.88 -0.56
CA ILE A 28 -11.46 -9.56 -0.98
C ILE A 28 -10.45 -8.51 -0.51
N LEU A 29 -9.86 -7.81 -1.47
CA LEU A 29 -8.94 -6.70 -1.25
C LEU A 29 -9.71 -5.39 -1.37
N ILE A 30 -9.67 -4.55 -0.33
CA ILE A 30 -10.29 -3.23 -0.35
C ILE A 30 -9.20 -2.19 -0.09
N ASP A 31 -8.86 -1.43 -1.13
CA ASP A 31 -8.00 -0.26 -0.98
C ASP A 31 -8.80 0.94 -0.45
N GLU A 32 -8.10 1.88 0.18
CA GLU A 32 -8.70 3.07 0.80
C GLU A 32 -9.88 2.75 1.73
N ALA A 33 -9.86 1.61 2.43
CA ALA A 33 -10.94 1.15 3.30
C ALA A 33 -11.29 2.16 4.41
N ASN A 34 -10.39 3.11 4.73
CA ASN A 34 -10.66 4.26 5.59
C ASN A 34 -11.75 5.22 5.04
N MET A 35 -12.20 5.04 3.80
CA MET A 35 -13.37 5.72 3.23
C MET A 35 -14.69 5.10 3.70
N LEU A 36 -14.68 3.86 4.19
CA LEU A 36 -15.86 3.15 4.72
C LEU A 36 -16.21 3.67 6.12
N LYS A 37 -16.81 4.86 6.21
CA LYS A 37 -17.03 5.57 7.47
C LYS A 37 -18.42 5.37 8.09
N SER A 38 -19.17 4.37 7.63
CA SER A 38 -20.53 4.08 8.12
C SER A 38 -20.55 2.80 8.94
N LYS A 39 -21.26 2.83 10.08
CA LYS A 39 -21.52 1.65 10.90
C LYS A 39 -22.30 0.58 10.12
N GLU A 40 -23.26 0.98 9.29
CA GLU A 40 -24.06 0.06 8.47
C GLU A 40 -23.18 -0.79 7.54
N ILE A 41 -22.14 -0.18 6.94
CA ILE A 41 -21.18 -0.90 6.10
C ILE A 41 -20.35 -1.90 6.92
N MET A 42 -19.95 -1.54 8.13
CA MET A 42 -19.22 -2.47 9.01
C MET A 42 -20.10 -3.66 9.43
N GLU A 43 -21.37 -3.41 9.72
CA GLU A 43 -22.36 -4.46 10.01
C GLU A 43 -22.56 -5.39 8.80
N GLU A 44 -22.58 -4.86 7.58
CA GLU A 44 -22.61 -5.65 6.35
C GLU A 44 -21.36 -6.52 6.16
N LEU A 45 -20.16 -5.96 6.36
CA LEU A 45 -18.90 -6.70 6.29
C LEU A 45 -18.89 -7.85 7.30
N ARG A 46 -19.34 -7.59 8.54
CA ARG A 46 -19.51 -8.64 9.56
C ARG A 46 -20.55 -9.68 9.15
N GLY A 47 -21.64 -9.26 8.52
CA GLY A 47 -22.67 -10.14 7.98
C GLY A 47 -22.10 -11.12 6.95
N ILE A 48 -21.25 -10.63 6.04
CA ILE A 48 -20.60 -11.48 5.02
C ILE A 48 -19.65 -12.48 5.68
N LEU A 49 -18.88 -12.06 6.68
CA LEU A 49 -18.01 -12.98 7.45
C LEU A 49 -18.80 -14.05 8.24
N ASN A 50 -20.08 -13.83 8.53
CA ASN A 50 -20.93 -14.80 9.22
C ASN A 50 -21.57 -15.84 8.28
N ILE A 51 -21.32 -15.77 6.97
CA ILE A 51 -21.86 -16.74 6.00
C ILE A 51 -21.22 -18.13 6.16
N GLU A 52 -20.16 -18.23 6.96
CA GLU A 52 -19.36 -19.43 7.19
C GLU A 52 -20.15 -20.52 7.96
N PRO A 53 -20.32 -21.72 7.36
CA PRO A 53 -20.65 -22.92 8.12
C PRO A 53 -19.56 -23.20 9.18
N GLU A 54 -19.94 -23.87 10.28
CA GLU A 54 -19.01 -24.26 11.34
C GLU A 54 -17.73 -24.91 10.76
N ASN A 55 -16.56 -24.38 11.15
CA ASN A 55 -15.21 -24.83 10.78
C ASN A 55 -14.75 -24.57 9.32
N THR A 56 -15.33 -23.64 8.57
CA THR A 56 -14.82 -23.24 7.24
C THR A 56 -14.52 -21.75 7.15
N HIS A 57 -13.35 -21.38 6.63
CA HIS A 57 -13.00 -19.98 6.34
C HIS A 57 -13.25 -19.73 4.86
N LEU A 58 -14.47 -19.32 4.51
CA LEU A 58 -14.88 -19.16 3.11
C LEU A 58 -14.33 -17.88 2.50
N LEU A 59 -14.02 -16.88 3.33
CA LEU A 59 -13.68 -15.54 2.90
C LEU A 59 -12.68 -14.86 3.82
N THR A 60 -11.66 -14.24 3.23
CA THR A 60 -10.73 -13.34 3.94
C THR A 60 -10.82 -11.93 3.38
N PHE A 61 -11.02 -10.94 4.24
CA PHE A 61 -10.84 -9.53 3.88
C PHE A 61 -9.40 -9.08 4.13
N VAL A 62 -8.81 -8.37 3.17
CA VAL A 62 -7.59 -7.60 3.37
C VAL A 62 -7.92 -6.13 3.10
N LEU A 63 -7.88 -5.35 4.17
CA LEU A 63 -8.24 -3.94 4.14
C LEU A 63 -6.97 -3.10 4.17
N PHE A 64 -6.79 -2.26 3.15
CA PHE A 64 -5.71 -1.28 3.07
C PHE A 64 -6.27 0.10 3.31
N GLY A 65 -5.49 0.97 3.94
CA GLY A 65 -5.92 2.33 4.16
C GLY A 65 -4.98 3.09 5.07
N LEU A 66 -5.35 4.33 5.32
CA LEU A 66 -4.65 5.19 6.26
C LEU A 66 -4.98 4.81 7.72
N LYS A 67 -4.33 5.44 8.70
CA LYS A 67 -4.49 5.13 10.13
C LYS A 67 -5.95 5.29 10.60
N GLU A 68 -6.73 6.13 9.92
CA GLU A 68 -8.15 6.37 10.14
C GLU A 68 -9.03 5.14 9.86
N LEU A 69 -8.53 4.13 9.14
CA LEU A 69 -9.20 2.85 8.94
C LEU A 69 -9.53 2.20 10.29
N GLU A 70 -8.63 2.30 11.27
CA GLU A 70 -8.85 1.73 12.60
C GLU A 70 -10.07 2.36 13.28
N ASN A 71 -10.27 3.67 13.14
CA ASN A 71 -11.42 4.36 13.69
C ASN A 71 -12.72 3.93 12.98
N SER A 72 -12.63 3.69 11.67
CA SER A 72 -13.74 3.25 10.84
C SER A 72 -14.20 1.83 11.24
N LEU A 73 -13.25 0.92 11.47
CA LEU A 73 -13.54 -0.44 11.91
C LEU A 73 -14.12 -0.51 13.33
N LYS A 74 -13.68 0.39 14.22
CA LYS A 74 -14.23 0.51 15.59
C LYS A 74 -15.68 0.98 15.65
N LEU A 75 -16.29 1.39 14.53
CA LEU A 75 -17.73 1.68 14.47
C LEU A 75 -18.57 0.41 14.74
N ASP A 76 -18.03 -0.79 14.47
CA ASP A 76 -18.59 -2.08 14.87
C ASP A 76 -17.54 -2.89 15.64
N MET A 77 -17.54 -2.74 16.97
CA MET A 77 -16.58 -3.43 17.85
C MET A 77 -16.51 -4.96 17.62
N PRO A 78 -17.64 -5.67 17.39
CA PRO A 78 -17.59 -7.10 17.08
C PRO A 78 -16.84 -7.46 15.80
N LEU A 79 -16.92 -6.64 14.74
CA LEU A 79 -16.08 -6.82 13.55
C LEU A 79 -14.61 -6.54 13.87
N TYR A 80 -14.34 -5.46 14.60
CA TYR A 80 -12.99 -5.06 14.97
C TYR A 80 -12.25 -6.15 15.76
N GLU A 81 -12.94 -6.86 16.66
CA GLU A 81 -12.39 -7.98 17.44
C GLU A 81 -12.05 -9.22 16.59
N ARG A 82 -12.59 -9.33 15.38
CA ARG A 82 -12.28 -10.44 14.44
C ARG A 82 -11.04 -10.20 13.59
N ILE A 83 -10.38 -9.06 13.72
CA ILE A 83 -9.16 -8.76 12.97
C ILE A 83 -8.02 -9.67 13.44
N ALA A 84 -7.70 -10.69 12.64
CA ALA A 84 -6.65 -11.66 12.97
C ALA A 84 -5.23 -11.06 12.88
N VAL A 85 -5.00 -10.17 11.90
CA VAL A 85 -3.68 -9.58 11.65
C VAL A 85 -3.83 -8.08 11.38
N LYS A 86 -3.01 -7.30 12.08
CA LYS A 86 -2.86 -5.87 11.83
C LYS A 86 -1.40 -5.57 11.51
N CYS A 87 -1.17 -4.96 10.34
CA CYS A 87 0.16 -4.54 9.91
C CYS A 87 0.16 -3.03 9.68
N THR A 88 1.22 -2.36 10.12
CA THR A 88 1.46 -0.94 9.82
C THR A 88 2.72 -0.85 8.98
N LEU A 89 2.60 -0.34 7.75
CA LEU A 89 3.75 -0.07 6.90
C LEU A 89 4.43 1.24 7.35
N ASN A 90 5.63 1.10 7.90
CA ASN A 90 6.47 2.24 8.25
C ASN A 90 7.30 2.69 7.04
N PRO A 91 7.79 3.95 7.03
CA PRO A 91 8.77 4.39 6.05
C PRO A 91 10.00 3.48 6.05
N MET A 92 10.66 3.36 4.90
CA MET A 92 11.86 2.55 4.73
C MET A 92 13.00 3.12 5.58
N ASP A 93 13.85 2.25 6.13
CA ASP A 93 15.14 2.69 6.66
C ASP A 93 16.12 3.01 5.51
N PHE A 94 17.32 3.49 5.85
CA PHE A 94 18.33 3.85 4.84
C PHE A 94 18.69 2.65 3.94
N LYS A 95 18.92 1.48 4.54
CA LYS A 95 19.30 0.26 3.81
C LYS A 95 18.20 -0.19 2.83
N SER A 96 16.95 -0.16 3.27
CA SER A 96 15.78 -0.48 2.46
C SER A 96 15.55 0.57 1.38
N THR A 97 15.81 1.85 1.66
CA THR A 97 15.75 2.93 0.66
C THR A 97 16.78 2.72 -0.44
N MET A 98 18.04 2.43 -0.08
CA MET A 98 19.09 2.11 -1.06
C MET A 98 18.74 0.86 -1.87
N GLY A 99 18.24 -0.20 -1.21
CA GLY A 99 17.78 -1.41 -1.87
C GLY A 99 16.60 -1.15 -2.82
N TYR A 100 15.67 -0.30 -2.41
CA TYR A 100 14.51 0.10 -3.21
C TYR A 100 14.93 0.86 -4.48
N ILE A 101 15.80 1.86 -4.36
CA ILE A 101 16.34 2.61 -5.52
C ILE A 101 17.05 1.66 -6.48
N LYS A 102 17.93 0.80 -5.96
CA LYS A 102 18.66 -0.19 -6.75
C LYS A 102 17.71 -1.17 -7.47
N TYR A 103 16.69 -1.66 -6.77
CA TYR A 103 15.69 -2.56 -7.35
C TYR A 103 14.90 -1.88 -8.47
N ARG A 104 14.43 -0.64 -8.24
CA ARG A 104 13.69 0.14 -9.25
C ARG A 104 14.50 0.38 -10.51
N LEU A 105 15.79 0.72 -10.37
CA LEU A 105 16.71 0.87 -11.49
C LEU A 105 16.94 -0.45 -12.24
N LYS A 106 17.11 -1.55 -11.50
CA LYS A 106 17.24 -2.89 -12.09
C LYS A 106 16.02 -3.27 -12.93
N VAL A 107 14.82 -3.00 -12.42
CA VAL A 107 13.56 -3.24 -13.16
C VAL A 107 13.49 -2.38 -14.43
N ALA A 108 14.05 -1.18 -14.41
CA ALA A 108 14.19 -0.32 -15.59
C ALA A 108 15.35 -0.70 -16.53
N GLY A 109 16.05 -1.81 -16.30
CA GLY A 109 17.13 -2.32 -17.15
C GLY A 109 18.53 -1.77 -16.83
N LYS A 110 18.69 -1.05 -15.71
CA LYS A 110 19.98 -0.51 -15.28
C LYS A 110 20.62 -1.44 -14.23
N GLU A 111 21.69 -2.14 -14.63
CA GLU A 111 22.42 -3.05 -13.73
C GLU A 111 23.53 -2.36 -12.93
N THR A 112 24.07 -1.26 -13.46
CA THR A 112 25.11 -0.47 -12.80
C THR A 112 24.51 0.64 -11.94
N PRO A 113 25.13 0.99 -10.79
CA PRO A 113 24.65 2.09 -9.96
C PRO A 113 24.55 3.40 -10.76
N LEU A 114 23.38 4.04 -10.75
CA LEU A 114 23.16 5.36 -11.34
C LEU A 114 23.36 6.50 -10.32
N PHE A 115 23.11 6.22 -9.05
CA PHE A 115 23.27 7.15 -7.94
C PHE A 115 24.49 6.74 -7.12
N ASP A 116 25.30 7.72 -6.73
CA ASP A 116 26.33 7.50 -5.73
C ASP A 116 25.74 7.41 -4.30
N GLU A 117 26.55 6.97 -3.35
CA GLU A 117 26.09 6.75 -1.97
C GLU A 117 25.63 8.06 -1.30
N LYS A 118 26.28 9.18 -1.57
CA LYS A 118 25.93 10.49 -1.00
C LYS A 118 24.61 11.03 -1.55
N ALA A 119 24.33 10.79 -2.83
CA ALA A 119 23.07 11.10 -3.47
C ALA A 119 21.93 10.31 -2.80
N VAL A 120 22.14 9.01 -2.56
CA VAL A 120 21.17 8.16 -1.85
C VAL A 120 20.99 8.60 -0.40
N GLU A 121 22.05 9.02 0.30
CA GLU A 121 21.98 9.57 1.65
C GLU A 121 21.11 10.83 1.71
N LEU A 122 21.32 11.77 0.79
CA LEU A 122 20.48 12.97 0.68
C LEU A 122 19.03 12.60 0.35
N ILE A 123 18.80 11.74 -0.64
CA ILE A 123 17.44 11.29 -1.00
C ILE A 123 16.73 10.68 0.21
N TYR A 124 17.42 9.83 0.99
CA TYR A 124 16.87 9.26 2.21
C TYR A 124 16.56 10.33 3.26
N LYS A 125 17.50 11.25 3.53
CA LYS A 125 17.33 12.33 4.52
C LYS A 125 16.08 13.17 4.24
N TYR A 126 15.84 13.53 2.98
CA TYR A 126 14.72 14.39 2.59
C TYR A 126 13.41 13.61 2.43
N SER A 127 13.45 12.42 1.85
CA SER A 127 12.26 11.57 1.72
C SER A 127 11.79 10.96 3.03
N LYS A 128 12.68 10.87 4.03
CA LYS A 128 12.49 10.14 5.29
C LYS A 128 12.02 8.70 5.04
N GLY A 129 12.55 8.06 3.99
CA GLY A 129 12.20 6.69 3.61
C GLY A 129 10.82 6.52 2.99
N LYS A 130 10.10 7.61 2.65
CA LYS A 130 8.77 7.52 2.03
C LYS A 130 8.91 7.22 0.53
N PRO A 131 8.40 6.07 0.02
CA PRO A 131 8.60 5.65 -1.38
C PRO A 131 8.18 6.69 -2.42
N ARG A 132 7.06 7.38 -2.20
CA ARG A 132 6.59 8.44 -3.11
C ARG A 132 7.58 9.61 -3.22
N LEU A 133 8.16 10.05 -2.09
CA LEU A 133 9.16 11.13 -2.10
C LEU A 133 10.49 10.63 -2.67
N ILE A 134 10.88 9.38 -2.38
CA ILE A 134 12.07 8.77 -2.99
C ILE A 134 11.95 8.81 -4.52
N ASN A 135 10.82 8.38 -5.07
CA ASN A 135 10.59 8.38 -6.51
C ASN A 135 10.66 9.80 -7.08
N ILE A 136 9.96 10.77 -6.48
CA ILE A 136 9.98 12.17 -6.93
C ILE A 136 11.42 12.71 -6.97
N LEU A 137 12.20 12.52 -5.90
CA LEU A 137 13.58 13.00 -5.87
C LEU A 137 14.46 12.29 -6.90
N CYS A 138 14.32 10.97 -7.05
CA CYS A 138 15.08 10.20 -8.03
C CYS A 138 14.74 10.61 -9.47
N ASP A 139 13.46 10.78 -9.79
CA ASP A 139 13.00 11.11 -11.14
C ASP A 139 13.52 12.49 -11.57
N ASN A 140 13.45 13.48 -10.67
CA ASN A 140 13.98 14.81 -10.94
C ASN A 140 15.52 14.82 -11.00
N ALA A 141 16.21 14.06 -10.13
CA ALA A 141 17.66 13.95 -10.19
C ALA A 141 18.14 13.25 -11.47
N MET A 142 17.39 12.26 -11.97
CA MET A 142 17.66 11.63 -13.26
C MET A 142 17.45 12.59 -14.42
N LEU A 143 16.39 13.41 -14.39
CA LEU A 143 16.17 14.45 -15.39
C LEU A 143 17.29 15.49 -15.40
N GLU A 144 17.68 15.99 -14.23
CA GLU A 144 18.76 16.98 -14.11
C GLU A 144 20.13 16.40 -14.54
N GLY A 145 20.41 15.15 -14.14
CA GLY A 145 21.59 14.42 -14.61
C GLY A 145 21.61 14.28 -16.14
N PHE A 146 20.46 14.01 -16.75
CA PHE A 146 20.34 13.96 -18.20
C PHE A 146 20.60 15.32 -18.87
N LEU A 147 19.99 16.40 -18.36
CA LEU A 147 20.17 17.76 -18.88
C LEU A 147 21.63 18.24 -18.78
N THR A 148 22.31 17.86 -17.70
CA THR A 148 23.71 18.21 -17.43
C THR A 148 24.72 17.21 -18.02
N LYS A 149 24.25 16.20 -18.78
CA LYS A 149 25.06 15.14 -19.41
C LYS A 149 25.95 14.39 -18.41
N LYS A 150 25.43 14.13 -17.22
CA LYS A 150 26.09 13.38 -16.15
C LYS A 150 25.68 11.91 -16.20
N GLU A 151 26.66 11.02 -16.21
CA GLU A 151 26.43 9.57 -16.21
C GLU A 151 26.07 9.01 -14.82
N ILE A 152 26.52 9.69 -13.76
CA ILE A 152 26.26 9.35 -12.36
C ILE A 152 25.62 10.54 -11.67
N ILE A 153 24.57 10.27 -10.91
CA ILE A 153 23.87 11.22 -10.06
C ILE A 153 24.60 11.31 -8.74
N ASP A 154 25.25 12.45 -8.52
CA ASP A 154 25.99 12.77 -7.31
C ASP A 154 25.18 13.66 -6.36
N GLU A 155 25.76 13.94 -5.19
CA GLU A 155 25.15 14.82 -4.18
C GLU A 155 24.81 16.23 -4.70
N LYS A 156 25.50 16.74 -5.73
CA LYS A 156 25.29 18.10 -6.24
C LYS A 156 24.00 18.17 -7.05
N ILE A 157 23.76 17.18 -7.90
CA ILE A 157 22.51 17.07 -8.65
C ILE A 157 21.32 16.98 -7.69
N VAL A 158 21.43 16.16 -6.65
CA VAL A 158 20.35 16.03 -5.65
C VAL A 158 20.13 17.34 -4.90
N LYS A 159 21.19 18.07 -4.53
CA LYS A 159 21.06 19.41 -3.90
C LYS A 159 20.35 20.41 -4.81
N GLN A 160 20.70 20.44 -6.09
CA GLN A 160 20.04 21.31 -7.07
C GLN A 160 18.53 21.03 -7.13
N VAL A 161 18.14 19.76 -7.25
CA VAL A 161 16.74 19.36 -7.23
C VAL A 161 16.05 19.83 -5.94
N LEU A 162 16.67 19.63 -4.79
CA LEU A 162 16.10 20.05 -3.50
C LEU A 162 15.91 21.57 -3.40
N GLU A 163 16.83 22.36 -3.95
CA GLU A 163 16.69 23.82 -4.06
C GLU A 163 15.49 24.20 -4.93
N ASP A 164 15.33 23.56 -6.10
CA ASP A 164 14.21 23.81 -7.01
C ASP A 164 12.84 23.50 -6.38
N PHE A 165 12.79 22.49 -5.51
CA PHE A 165 11.58 22.13 -4.73
C PHE A 165 11.34 23.02 -3.50
N GLY A 166 12.19 24.01 -3.22
CA GLY A 166 12.14 24.81 -1.99
C GLY A 166 12.37 23.97 -0.73
N MET A 167 13.04 22.82 -0.87
CA MET A 167 13.41 21.92 0.23
C MET A 167 14.87 22.10 0.67
N GLY A 168 15.64 22.97 0.02
CA GLY A 168 16.97 23.38 0.47
C GLY A 168 16.87 24.09 1.82
N SER A 169 17.56 23.54 2.84
CA SER A 169 17.75 24.18 4.15
C SER A 169 19.13 24.81 4.18
#